data_AF-A0A9P8DA47-F1
#
_entry.id   AF-A0A9P8DA47-F1
#
_cell.length_a   1.000
_cell.length_b   1.000
_cell.length_c   1.000
_cell.angle_alpha   90.00
_cell.angle_beta   90.00
_cell.angle_gamma   90.00
#
_symmetry.space_group_name_H-M   'P 1'
#
loop_
_entity.id
_entity.type
_entity.pdbx_description
1 polymer ?
#
loop_
_entity_poly.entity_id
_entity_poly.type
_entity_poly.pdbx_seq_one_letter_code
_entity_poly.pdbx_strand_id
1 'polypeptide(L)'
;MKCIVHGDAHIGITFMSSAGEPSFLDWQVTQSALAMHDVAYFIGGALSIQDRRTHEKDLLQSYLGALKLAGGPGLEIEDVWEEYRRQTFRGFAWALAGPLMQSRKIVDAMVERHCAAIVDHKSIELLEGQEL
;
A
#
# COMPACT_ATOMS: atom_id res chain seq x y z
N MET A 1 14.49 1.72 -0.77
CA MET A 1 14.86 3.14 -0.52
C MET A 1 14.05 3.66 0.67
N LYS A 2 14.59 4.53 1.54
CA LYS A 2 13.79 5.14 2.64
C LYS A 2 13.29 6.53 2.27
N CYS A 3 12.06 6.86 2.65
CA CYS A 3 11.46 8.19 2.54
C CYS A 3 10.49 8.44 3.71
N ILE A 4 9.88 9.62 3.75
CA ILE A 4 8.70 9.86 4.58
C ILE A 4 7.49 9.29 3.85
N VAL A 5 6.68 8.52 4.57
CA VAL A 5 5.45 7.92 4.08
C VAL A 5 4.28 8.40 4.91
N HIS A 6 3.08 8.41 4.34
CA HIS A 6 1.84 8.63 5.05
C HIS A 6 1.63 7.59 6.14
N GLY A 7 1.89 6.31 5.83
CA GLY A 7 1.86 5.19 6.78
C GLY A 7 0.49 4.52 6.98
N ASP A 8 -0.58 5.09 6.40
CA ASP A 8 -1.94 4.53 6.41
C ASP A 8 -2.74 5.03 5.20
N ALA A 9 -2.11 5.05 4.02
CA ALA A 9 -2.69 5.58 2.78
C ALA A 9 -3.82 4.67 2.24
N HIS A 10 -4.99 4.63 2.88
CA HIS A 10 -6.15 3.87 2.41
C HIS A 10 -7.23 4.78 1.79
N ILE A 11 -8.12 4.19 0.98
CA ILE A 11 -9.14 4.96 0.25
C ILE A 11 -10.13 5.73 1.15
N GLY A 12 -10.28 5.33 2.41
CA GLY A 12 -11.22 5.93 3.36
C GLY A 12 -10.81 7.31 3.86
N ILE A 13 -9.54 7.69 3.68
CA ILE A 13 -8.99 9.01 4.04
C ILE A 13 -8.68 9.87 2.80
N THR A 14 -9.15 9.43 1.63
CA THR A 14 -8.98 10.21 0.39
C THR A 14 -10.10 11.22 0.21
N PHE A 15 -9.77 12.36 -0.38
CA PHE A 15 -10.72 13.41 -0.75
C PHE A 15 -10.27 14.12 -2.03
N MET A 16 -11.14 14.94 -2.60
CA MET A 16 -10.80 15.84 -3.70
C MET A 16 -10.55 17.24 -3.14
N SER A 17 -9.39 17.81 -3.44
CA SER A 17 -9.06 19.19 -3.06
C SER A 17 -9.97 20.20 -3.77
N SER A 18 -9.93 21.47 -3.34
CA SER A 18 -10.64 22.56 -4.04
C SER A 18 -10.13 22.79 -5.47
N ALA A 19 -8.92 22.32 -5.79
CA ALA A 19 -8.35 22.33 -7.14
C ALA A 19 -8.78 21.11 -7.98
N GLY A 20 -9.55 20.17 -7.42
CA GLY A 20 -9.99 18.96 -8.11
C GLY A 20 -8.93 17.86 -8.16
N GLU A 21 -7.97 17.87 -7.24
CA GLU A 21 -6.89 16.87 -7.17
C GLU A 21 -7.18 15.84 -6.08
N PRO A 22 -6.96 14.52 -6.31
CA PRO A 22 -7.00 13.53 -5.25
C PRO A 22 -5.97 13.84 -4.16
N SER A 23 -6.35 13.71 -2.89
CA SER A 23 -5.50 14.06 -1.74
C SER A 23 -5.80 13.16 -0.54
N PHE A 24 -4.87 13.12 0.42
CA PHE A 24 -4.99 12.35 1.67
C PHE A 24 -5.22 13.27 2.88
N LEU A 25 -6.08 12.82 3.79
CA LEU A 25 -6.24 13.33 5.15
C LEU A 25 -5.51 12.43 6.16
N ASP A 26 -5.52 12.81 7.43
CA ASP A 26 -5.11 11.94 8.54
C ASP A 26 -3.63 11.50 8.54
N TRP A 27 -2.74 12.49 8.61
CA TRP A 27 -1.28 12.30 8.63
C TRP A 27 -0.71 11.81 9.97
N GLN A 28 -1.54 11.29 10.88
CA GLN A 28 -1.17 10.99 12.28
C GLN A 28 -0.14 9.87 12.45
N VAL A 29 0.03 9.00 11.44
CA VAL A 29 1.00 7.88 11.45
C VAL A 29 2.17 8.05 10.47
N THR A 30 2.41 9.29 10.04
CA THR A 30 3.53 9.65 9.18
C THR A 30 4.85 9.21 9.81
N GLN A 31 5.69 8.53 9.03
CA GLN A 31 6.94 7.96 9.52
C GLN A 31 7.99 7.84 8.43
N SER A 32 9.25 7.63 8.82
CA SER A 32 10.27 7.19 7.87
C SER A 32 10.14 5.69 7.64
N ALA A 33 9.85 5.29 6.40
CA ALA A 33 9.70 3.89 6.01
C ALA A 33 10.30 3.64 4.62
N LEU A 34 10.18 2.40 4.15
CA LEU A 34 10.54 2.02 2.80
C LEU A 34 9.52 2.58 1.80
N ALA A 35 10.02 3.02 0.64
CA ALA A 35 9.28 3.82 -0.34
C ALA A 35 8.00 3.12 -0.84
N MET A 36 8.00 1.80 -0.94
CA MET A 36 6.82 1.06 -1.40
C MET A 36 5.74 0.85 -0.33
N HIS A 37 5.89 1.37 0.89
CA HIS A 37 4.91 1.17 1.97
C HIS A 37 3.52 1.66 1.57
N ASP A 38 3.37 2.95 1.27
CA ASP A 38 2.05 3.53 0.95
C ASP A 38 1.47 2.93 -0.34
N VAL A 39 2.31 2.62 -1.33
CA VAL A 39 1.87 2.09 -2.63
C VAL A 39 1.28 0.69 -2.48
N ALA A 40 2.00 -0.20 -1.78
CA ALA A 40 1.53 -1.55 -1.50
C ALA A 40 0.27 -1.56 -0.64
N TYR A 41 0.21 -0.67 0.34
CA TYR A 41 -0.95 -0.51 1.22
C TYR A 41 -2.17 0.00 0.46
N PHE A 42 -2.02 1.07 -0.34
CA PHE A 42 -3.10 1.66 -1.12
C PHE A 42 -3.66 0.67 -2.14
N ILE A 43 -2.82 0.05 -2.97
CA ILE A 43 -3.26 -0.91 -4.01
C ILE A 43 -3.94 -2.12 -3.36
N GLY A 44 -3.35 -2.66 -2.29
CA GLY A 44 -3.89 -3.81 -1.57
C GLY A 44 -5.27 -3.56 -0.97
N GLY A 45 -5.53 -2.35 -0.48
CA GLY A 45 -6.79 -1.96 0.15
C GLY A 45 -7.86 -1.45 -0.82
N ALA A 46 -7.45 -0.79 -1.91
CA ALA A 46 -8.34 -0.07 -2.82
C ALA A 46 -9.13 -0.98 -3.78
N LEU A 47 -8.58 -2.15 -4.13
CA LEU A 47 -9.10 -3.01 -5.18
C LEU A 47 -9.79 -4.26 -4.65
N SER A 48 -10.64 -4.87 -5.48
CA SER A 48 -11.02 -6.26 -5.26
C SER A 48 -9.79 -7.16 -5.41
N ILE A 49 -9.82 -8.38 -4.84
CA ILE A 49 -8.71 -9.33 -4.96
C ILE A 49 -8.42 -9.64 -6.43
N GLN A 50 -9.48 -9.82 -7.23
CA GLN A 50 -9.33 -10.15 -8.64
C GLN A 50 -8.78 -8.97 -9.44
N ASP A 51 -9.24 -7.75 -9.20
CA ASP A 51 -8.73 -6.57 -9.90
C ASP A 51 -7.26 -6.32 -9.55
N ARG A 52 -6.86 -6.49 -8.28
CA ARG A 52 -5.45 -6.41 -7.89
C ARG A 52 -4.61 -7.44 -8.65
N ARG A 53 -5.01 -8.71 -8.66
CA ARG A 53 -4.28 -9.78 -9.39
C ARG A 53 -4.11 -9.47 -10.87
N THR A 54 -5.11 -8.86 -11.49
CA THR A 54 -5.07 -8.50 -12.92
C THR A 54 -4.20 -7.27 -13.18
N HIS A 55 -4.26 -6.23 -12.32
CA HIS A 55 -3.78 -4.89 -12.66
C HIS A 55 -2.63 -4.36 -11.80
N GLU A 56 -2.20 -5.07 -10.77
CA GLU A 56 -1.25 -4.57 -9.77
C GLU A 56 0.09 -4.10 -10.36
N LYS A 57 0.67 -4.87 -11.28
CA LYS A 57 1.94 -4.47 -11.92
C LYS A 57 1.79 -3.24 -12.81
N ASP A 58 0.70 -3.15 -13.56
CA ASP A 58 0.42 -2.00 -14.44
C ASP A 58 0.21 -0.72 -13.62
N LEU A 59 -0.47 -0.85 -12.47
CA LEU A 59 -0.67 0.25 -11.52
C LEU A 59 0.65 0.68 -10.87
N LEU A 60 1.49 -0.28 -10.46
CA LEU A 60 2.82 0.02 -9.93
C LEU A 60 3.68 0.71 -10.99
N GLN A 61 3.67 0.23 -12.23
CA GLN A 61 4.39 0.87 -13.33
C GLN A 61 3.91 2.30 -13.59
N SER A 62 2.59 2.51 -13.55
CA SER A 62 1.98 3.84 -13.69
C SER A 62 2.42 4.78 -12.55
N TYR A 63 2.47 4.28 -11.31
CA TYR A 63 2.98 5.03 -10.17
C TYR A 63 4.46 5.41 -10.35
N LEU A 64 5.31 4.48 -10.78
CA LEU A 64 6.74 4.76 -11.00
C LEU A 64 6.96 5.78 -12.12
N GLY A 65 6.16 5.69 -13.20
CA GLY A 65 6.16 6.69 -14.28
C GLY A 65 5.76 8.08 -13.78
N ALA A 66 4.69 8.16 -12.99
CA ALA A 66 4.24 9.41 -12.38
C ALA A 66 5.28 9.98 -11.39
N LEU A 67 5.89 9.13 -10.58
CA LEU A 67 6.95 9.50 -9.64
C LEU A 67 8.14 10.13 -10.37
N LYS A 68 8.60 9.52 -11.47
CA LYS A 68 9.67 10.06 -12.31
C LYS A 68 9.30 11.40 -12.92
N LEU A 69 8.08 11.56 -13.44
CA LEU A 69 7.59 12.82 -14.01
C LEU A 69 7.51 13.94 -12.96
N ALA A 70 7.23 13.59 -11.70
CA ALA A 70 7.23 14.52 -10.57
C ALA A 70 8.64 14.87 -10.06
N GLY A 71 9.71 14.39 -10.71
CA GLY A 71 11.10 14.63 -10.32
C GLY A 71 11.67 13.63 -9.32
N GLY A 72 10.94 12.54 -9.04
CA GLY A 72 11.43 11.41 -8.26
C GLY A 72 12.46 10.55 -9.01
N PRO A 73 13.01 9.52 -8.36
CA PRO A 73 14.00 8.64 -8.98
C PRO A 73 13.39 7.84 -10.15
N GLY A 74 14.19 7.59 -11.18
CA GLY A 74 13.82 6.69 -12.28
C GLY A 74 14.00 5.24 -11.88
N LEU A 75 12.99 4.68 -11.22
CA LEU A 75 12.93 3.27 -10.81
C LEU A 75 12.03 2.49 -11.77
N GLU A 76 12.41 1.27 -12.08
CA GLU A 76 11.60 0.30 -12.81
C GLU A 76 10.98 -0.72 -11.85
N ILE A 77 10.05 -1.55 -12.32
CA ILE A 77 9.35 -2.53 -11.46
C ILE A 77 10.36 -3.46 -10.79
N GLU A 78 11.36 -3.92 -11.53
CA GLU A 78 12.39 -4.85 -11.07
C GLU A 78 13.19 -4.30 -9.89
N ASP A 79 13.36 -2.97 -9.82
CA ASP A 79 14.08 -2.30 -8.72
C ASP A 79 13.31 -2.33 -7.40
N VAL A 80 11.97 -2.39 -7.48
CA VAL A 80 11.09 -2.21 -6.31
C VAL A 80 10.22 -3.42 -6.00
N TRP A 81 10.15 -4.42 -6.89
CA TRP A 81 9.16 -5.50 -6.80
C TRP A 81 9.27 -6.29 -5.50
N GLU A 82 10.48 -6.61 -5.08
CA GLU A 82 10.69 -7.34 -3.83
C GLU A 82 10.31 -6.48 -2.60
N GLU A 83 10.69 -5.21 -2.59
CA GLU A 83 10.31 -4.26 -1.53
C GLU A 83 8.79 -4.11 -1.45
N TYR A 84 8.13 -3.90 -2.59
CA TYR A 84 6.67 -3.81 -2.72
C TYR A 84 5.98 -5.05 -2.14
N ARG A 85 6.41 -6.25 -2.54
CA ARG A 85 5.88 -7.52 -2.05
C ARG A 85 6.05 -7.67 -0.53
N ARG A 86 7.20 -7.26 0.02
CA ARG A 86 7.42 -7.24 1.47
C ARG A 86 6.44 -6.29 2.17
N GLN A 87 6.21 -5.11 1.59
CA GLN A 87 5.33 -4.11 2.20
C GLN A 87 3.85 -4.47 2.21
N THR A 88 3.37 -5.43 1.41
CA THR A 88 1.96 -5.85 1.49
C THR A 88 1.57 -6.43 2.86
N PHE A 89 2.55 -6.93 3.64
CA PHE A 89 2.33 -7.36 5.03
C PHE A 89 1.84 -6.25 5.96
N ARG A 90 2.14 -4.98 5.66
CA ARG A 90 1.66 -3.82 6.42
C ARG A 90 0.13 -3.77 6.51
N GLY A 91 -0.55 -4.27 5.48
CA GLY A 91 -2.00 -4.40 5.43
C GLY A 91 -2.62 -5.25 6.55
N PHE A 92 -1.83 -6.14 7.18
CA PHE A 92 -2.29 -6.93 8.33
C PHE A 92 -2.74 -6.05 9.52
N ALA A 93 -2.27 -4.80 9.61
CA ALA A 93 -2.69 -3.84 10.63
C ALA A 93 -4.22 -3.64 10.66
N TRP A 94 -4.92 -3.83 9.54
CA TRP A 94 -6.39 -3.78 9.51
C TRP A 94 -7.06 -4.81 10.43
N ALA A 95 -6.43 -5.94 10.71
CA ALA A 95 -6.95 -6.93 11.67
C ALA A 95 -6.98 -6.38 13.11
N LEU A 96 -6.24 -5.31 13.37
CA LEU A 96 -6.16 -4.62 14.66
C LEU A 96 -7.08 -3.39 14.72
N ALA A 97 -7.74 -3.02 13.61
CA ALA A 97 -8.65 -1.89 13.52
C ALA A 97 -10.01 -2.23 14.16
N GLY A 98 -10.02 -2.39 15.49
CA GLY A 98 -11.20 -2.76 16.27
C GLY A 98 -12.41 -1.82 16.09
N PRO A 99 -13.58 -2.18 16.63
CA PRO A 99 -14.87 -1.53 16.34
C PRO A 99 -14.96 -0.04 16.73
N LEU A 100 -14.03 0.45 17.55
CA LEU A 100 -13.93 1.87 17.91
C LEU A 100 -13.29 2.73 16.80
N MET A 101 -12.55 2.11 15.88
CA MET A 101 -11.90 2.80 14.75
C MET A 101 -12.70 2.60 13.46
N GLN A 102 -13.11 1.36 13.18
CA GLN A 102 -13.76 1.01 11.91
C GLN A 102 -14.89 0.00 12.13
N SER A 103 -15.92 0.07 11.30
CA SER A 103 -17.01 -0.91 11.36
C SER A 103 -16.51 -2.32 11.01
N ARG A 104 -17.09 -3.35 11.63
CA ARG A 104 -16.72 -4.75 11.36
C ARG A 104 -16.75 -5.10 9.86
N LYS A 105 -17.74 -4.59 9.13
CA LYS A 105 -17.89 -4.78 7.68
C LYS A 105 -16.69 -4.25 6.89
N ILE A 106 -16.16 -3.08 7.25
CA ILE A 106 -14.99 -2.49 6.59
C ILE A 106 -13.74 -3.29 6.93
N VAL A 107 -13.57 -3.62 8.22
CA VAL A 107 -12.43 -4.40 8.71
C VAL A 107 -12.36 -5.75 8.01
N ASP A 108 -13.47 -6.50 7.95
CA ASP A 108 -13.50 -7.80 7.30
C ASP A 108 -13.11 -7.70 5.81
N ALA A 109 -13.62 -6.71 5.09
CA ALA A 109 -13.29 -6.50 3.68
C ALA A 109 -11.81 -6.12 3.47
N MET A 110 -11.27 -5.24 4.30
CA MET A 110 -9.86 -4.82 4.20
C MET A 110 -8.90 -5.95 4.57
N VAL A 111 -9.21 -6.70 5.64
CA VAL A 111 -8.43 -7.87 6.05
C VAL A 111 -8.46 -8.94 4.95
N GLU A 112 -9.62 -9.21 4.34
CA GLU A 112 -9.72 -10.19 3.25
C GLU A 112 -8.81 -9.81 2.07
N ARG A 113 -8.85 -8.54 1.64
CA ARG A 113 -8.02 -8.04 0.52
C ARG A 113 -6.53 -8.09 0.85
N HIS A 114 -6.14 -7.59 2.02
CA HIS A 114 -4.73 -7.55 2.42
C HIS A 114 -4.17 -8.95 2.69
N CYS A 115 -4.91 -9.85 3.33
CA CYS A 115 -4.47 -11.23 3.53
C CYS A 115 -4.29 -11.97 2.20
N ALA A 116 -5.17 -11.75 1.22
CA ALA A 116 -4.97 -12.30 -0.12
C ALA A 116 -3.68 -11.77 -0.78
N ALA A 117 -3.38 -10.47 -0.62
CA ALA A 117 -2.13 -9.90 -1.11
C ALA A 117 -0.89 -10.47 -0.40
N ILE A 118 -0.95 -10.70 0.91
CA ILE A 118 0.13 -11.31 1.70
C ILE A 118 0.43 -12.74 1.21
N VAL A 119 -0.62 -13.53 0.98
CA VAL A 119 -0.50 -14.92 0.50
C VAL A 119 0.03 -14.96 -0.93
N ASP A 120 -0.57 -14.20 -1.85
CA ASP A 120 -0.17 -14.19 -3.26
C ASP A 120 1.30 -13.76 -3.43
N HIS A 121 1.76 -12.83 -2.60
CA HIS A 121 3.12 -12.30 -2.67
C HIS A 121 4.13 -13.04 -1.79
N LYS A 122 3.68 -14.02 -1.00
CA LYS A 122 4.54 -14.77 -0.08
C LYS A 122 5.31 -13.84 0.87
N SER A 123 4.65 -12.80 1.36
CA SER A 123 5.32 -11.70 2.06
C SER A 123 5.93 -12.14 3.39
N ILE A 124 5.33 -13.13 4.06
CA ILE A 124 5.87 -13.72 5.30
C ILE A 124 7.21 -14.40 5.00
N GLU A 125 7.27 -15.24 3.96
CA GLU A 125 8.50 -15.94 3.54
C GLU A 125 9.62 -14.94 3.20
N LEU A 126 9.27 -13.83 2.54
CA LEU A 126 10.23 -12.76 2.26
C LEU A 126 10.77 -12.18 3.58
N LEU A 127 9.89 -11.85 4.53
CA LEU A 127 10.28 -11.27 5.82
C LEU A 127 11.13 -12.22 6.68
N GLU A 128 10.82 -13.51 6.69
CA GLU A 128 11.59 -14.53 7.43
C GLU A 128 12.97 -14.79 6.82
N GLY A 129 13.14 -14.59 5.52
CA GLY A 129 14.41 -14.76 4.82
C GLY A 129 15.48 -13.70 5.13
N GLN A 130 15.24 -12.81 6.09
CA GLN A 130 16.24 -11.85 6.58
C GLN A 130 16.89 -12.37 7.85
N GLU A 131 18.21 -12.55 7.83
CA GLU A 131 18.99 -12.53 9.07
C GLU A 131 18.82 -11.14 9.70
N LEU A 132 18.41 -11.12 10.98
CA LEU A 132 18.26 -9.91 11.80
C LEU A 132 19.59 -9.18 12.02
#